data_AF-A0A1J4SN50-F1
#
_entry.id   AF-A0A1J4SN50-F1
#
_cell.length_a   1.000
_cell.length_b   1.000
_cell.length_c   1.000
_cell.angle_alpha   90.00
_cell.angle_beta   90.00
_cell.angle_gamma   90.00
#
_symmetry.space_group_name_H-M   'P 1'
#
loop_
_entity.id
_entity.type
_entity.pdbx_description
1 polymer ?
#
loop_
_entity_poly.entity_id
_entity_poly.type
_entity_poly.pdbx_seq_one_letter_code
_entity_poly.pdbx_strand_id
1 'polypeptide(L)'
;MPYYVKTFEWHALLLNLKPVVFLEYGPGEEKSVKALAPVYAAHGLKYAYWNMRAEPLARYKDTRNRRSFCGLFLSRKTELIDRLIAAYQNDDTLRIGRLLGYPACCAEYMAGKLARDPEVGLCVSNNAMAAGLPVSPGAIKLYSPEMNFLSHYDGRISGRELLKLPAFARIFSKLFPFTLTDHLPCSLSCRKSAARGRLVSAVIKKADPGWHSEALDLNGSPVLYLDNFRFYILKGTGTFGEIKFSGIRFATETSSRLHLALKRAGKIRRLGRRIALFSGNTEIFSFNHEEKRPALLPFSRESAGAL
;
A
#
# COMPACT_ATOMS: atom_id res chain seq x y z
N MET A 1 -9.90 19.75 -2.11
CA MET A 1 -9.33 18.84 -3.12
C MET A 1 -10.08 17.52 -3.01
N PRO A 2 -10.63 16.95 -4.11
CA PRO A 2 -11.31 15.65 -4.04
C PRO A 2 -10.34 14.62 -3.45
N TYR A 3 -10.85 13.80 -2.53
CA TYR A 3 -10.10 12.95 -1.61
C TYR A 3 -9.20 11.91 -2.33
N TYR A 4 -9.39 11.69 -3.63
CA TYR A 4 -8.78 10.59 -4.40
C TYR A 4 -7.75 10.99 -5.45
N VAL A 5 -7.56 12.28 -5.76
CA VAL A 5 -6.45 12.65 -6.65
C VAL A 5 -5.20 12.73 -5.79
N LYS A 6 -4.63 11.55 -5.51
CA LYS A 6 -3.44 11.41 -4.67
C LYS A 6 -2.37 12.29 -5.27
N THR A 7 -2.02 13.36 -4.56
CA THR A 7 -1.03 14.31 -5.02
C THR A 7 0.28 13.60 -5.37
N PHE A 8 0.57 12.43 -4.81
CA PHE A 8 1.73 11.63 -5.18
C PHE A 8 1.68 11.00 -6.58
N GLU A 9 0.54 10.44 -6.99
CA GLU A 9 0.52 9.52 -8.14
C GLU A 9 0.79 10.27 -9.46
N TRP A 10 0.38 11.53 -9.58
CA TRP A 10 0.79 12.38 -10.68
C TRP A 10 2.21 12.94 -10.49
N HIS A 11 2.68 13.17 -9.25
CA HIS A 11 4.10 13.47 -9.02
C HIS A 11 5.01 12.33 -9.49
N ALA A 12 4.58 11.06 -9.39
CA ALA A 12 5.33 9.93 -9.93
C ALA A 12 5.57 10.05 -11.46
N LEU A 13 4.62 10.59 -12.22
CA LEU A 13 4.82 10.93 -13.63
C LEU A 13 5.76 12.12 -13.82
N LEU A 14 5.59 13.18 -13.02
CA LEU A 14 6.43 14.37 -13.11
C LEU A 14 7.90 14.04 -12.83
N LEU A 15 8.14 13.10 -11.92
CA LEU A 15 9.44 12.61 -11.49
C LEU A 15 9.97 11.47 -12.38
N ASN A 16 9.27 11.11 -13.47
CA ASN A 16 9.61 10.00 -14.37
C ASN A 16 9.79 8.65 -13.65
N LEU A 17 9.13 8.47 -12.50
CA LEU A 17 9.12 7.20 -11.77
C LEU A 17 8.21 6.19 -12.47
N LYS A 18 7.14 6.66 -13.12
CA LYS A 18 6.26 5.84 -13.96
C LYS A 18 6.11 6.41 -15.37
N PRO A 19 6.01 5.53 -16.38
CA PRO A 19 5.77 5.96 -17.77
C PRO A 19 4.29 6.30 -18.04
N VAL A 20 3.36 5.65 -17.33
CA VAL A 20 1.91 5.89 -17.37
C VAL A 20 1.33 5.52 -16.01
N VAL A 21 0.26 6.22 -15.62
CA VAL A 21 -0.48 5.95 -14.39
C VAL A 21 -1.98 5.83 -14.69
N PHE A 22 -2.67 4.94 -13.97
CA PHE A 22 -4.10 4.66 -13.95
C PHE A 22 -4.71 4.97 -12.57
N LEU A 23 -5.47 6.07 -12.49
CA LEU A 23 -6.16 6.52 -11.27
C LEU A 23 -7.60 6.05 -11.28
N GLU A 24 -8.01 5.32 -10.26
CA GLU A 24 -9.42 4.95 -10.04
C GLU A 24 -10.15 6.07 -9.31
N TYR A 25 -11.38 6.37 -9.72
CA TYR A 25 -12.25 7.32 -9.03
C TYR A 25 -13.71 6.87 -9.07
N GLY A 26 -14.48 7.27 -8.04
CA GLY A 26 -15.89 6.94 -7.93
C GLY A 26 -16.77 7.77 -8.88
N PRO A 27 -18.02 7.32 -9.18
CA PRO A 27 -18.94 8.06 -10.05
C PRO A 27 -19.23 9.49 -9.57
N GLY A 28 -19.28 9.72 -8.26
CA GLY A 28 -19.51 11.04 -7.67
C GLY A 28 -18.33 12.01 -7.79
N GLU A 29 -17.16 11.52 -8.20
CA GLU A 29 -15.91 12.29 -8.25
C GLU A 29 -15.54 12.73 -9.67
N GLU A 30 -16.26 12.22 -10.68
CA GLU A 30 -15.95 12.43 -12.10
C GLU A 30 -15.82 13.92 -12.46
N LYS A 31 -16.74 14.76 -11.98
CA LYS A 31 -16.71 16.21 -12.23
C LYS A 31 -15.43 16.83 -11.66
N SER A 32 -15.04 16.46 -10.44
CA SER A 32 -13.85 17.00 -9.78
C SER A 32 -12.56 16.54 -10.43
N VAL A 33 -12.50 15.28 -10.89
CA VAL A 33 -11.34 14.74 -11.63
C VAL A 33 -11.22 15.43 -12.99
N LYS A 34 -12.32 15.59 -13.73
CA LYS A 34 -12.34 16.28 -15.02
C LYS A 34 -11.94 17.75 -14.93
N ALA A 35 -12.28 18.42 -13.83
CA ALA A 35 -11.87 19.81 -13.58
C ALA A 35 -10.34 19.99 -13.47
N LEU A 36 -9.56 18.92 -13.29
CA LEU A 36 -8.10 18.97 -13.24
C LEU A 36 -7.43 18.82 -14.62
N ALA A 37 -8.18 18.61 -15.70
CA ALA A 37 -7.65 18.51 -17.04
C ALA A 37 -6.70 19.67 -17.45
N PRO A 38 -7.00 20.95 -17.14
CA PRO A 38 -6.08 22.05 -17.43
C PRO A 38 -4.74 21.93 -16.68
N VAL A 39 -4.76 21.40 -15.45
CA VAL A 39 -3.54 21.17 -14.65
C VAL A 39 -2.68 20.12 -15.34
N TYR A 40 -3.27 19.00 -15.78
CA TYR A 40 -2.52 17.96 -16.50
C TYR A 40 -1.88 18.51 -17.78
N ALA A 41 -2.64 19.28 -18.56
CA ALA A 41 -2.14 19.90 -19.78
C ALA A 41 -0.99 20.89 -19.52
N ALA A 42 -1.10 21.72 -18.47
CA ALA A 42 -0.06 22.66 -18.08
C ALA A 42 1.27 21.97 -17.71
N HIS A 43 1.22 20.72 -17.26
CA HIS A 43 2.38 19.89 -16.97
C HIS A 43 2.82 19.00 -18.16
N GLY A 44 2.26 19.20 -19.35
CA GLY A 44 2.58 18.41 -20.54
C GLY A 44 2.09 16.96 -20.48
N LEU A 45 1.12 16.67 -19.62
CA LEU A 45 0.52 15.34 -19.50
C LEU A 45 -0.66 15.19 -20.46
N LYS A 46 -0.70 14.06 -21.15
CA LYS A 46 -1.83 13.53 -21.91
C LYS A 46 -2.69 12.70 -20.96
N TYR A 47 -3.99 12.66 -21.24
CA TYR A 47 -4.94 11.95 -20.39
C TYR A 47 -6.06 11.30 -21.18
N ALA A 48 -6.58 10.18 -20.67
CA ALA A 48 -7.79 9.55 -21.17
C ALA A 48 -8.67 9.11 -19.99
N TYR A 49 -9.96 9.39 -20.09
CA TYR A 49 -10.96 8.89 -19.15
C TYR A 49 -11.47 7.54 -19.65
N TRP A 50 -11.62 6.60 -18.73
CA TRP A 50 -12.18 5.29 -19.01
C TRP A 50 -13.38 5.06 -18.12
N ASN A 51 -14.53 4.89 -18.75
CA ASN A 51 -15.77 4.64 -18.04
C ASN A 51 -16.09 3.15 -18.13
N MET A 52 -15.80 2.39 -17.07
CA MET A 52 -16.09 0.95 -17.03
C MET A 52 -17.57 0.63 -16.77
N ARG A 53 -18.49 1.58 -17.01
CA ARG A 53 -19.94 1.37 -16.84
C ARG A 53 -20.54 0.34 -17.81
N ALA A 54 -19.83 -0.08 -18.86
CA ALA A 54 -20.47 -0.75 -20.00
C ALA A 54 -20.57 -2.28 -19.87
N GLU A 55 -19.70 -2.98 -19.14
CA GLU A 55 -19.83 -4.43 -18.98
C GLU A 55 -19.46 -4.86 -17.56
N PRO A 56 -20.30 -5.66 -16.88
CA PRO A 56 -19.84 -6.37 -15.70
C PRO A 56 -18.70 -7.27 -16.16
N LEU A 57 -17.45 -6.89 -15.84
CA LEU A 57 -16.30 -7.78 -15.97
C LEU A 57 -16.75 -9.13 -15.40
N ALA A 58 -16.84 -10.16 -16.25
CA ALA A 58 -17.48 -11.42 -15.91
C ALA A 58 -16.83 -12.10 -14.68
N ARG A 59 -15.62 -11.66 -14.31
CA ARG A 59 -14.85 -12.07 -13.12
C ARG A 59 -15.38 -11.52 -11.78
N TYR A 60 -16.28 -10.53 -11.76
CA TYR A 60 -16.76 -9.87 -10.52
C TYR A 60 -18.27 -10.04 -10.28
N LYS A 61 -18.85 -11.15 -10.76
CA LYS A 61 -20.31 -11.39 -10.75
C LYS A 61 -20.97 -11.31 -9.36
N ASP A 62 -20.24 -11.54 -8.28
CA ASP A 62 -20.83 -11.71 -6.94
C ASP A 62 -20.30 -10.76 -5.84
N THR A 63 -19.45 -9.79 -6.20
CA THR A 63 -19.10 -8.75 -5.22
C THR A 63 -20.22 -7.72 -5.17
N ARG A 64 -20.87 -7.59 -4.00
CA ARG A 64 -21.85 -6.51 -3.69
C ARG A 64 -21.26 -5.08 -3.86
N ASN A 65 -20.02 -4.97 -4.33
CA ASN A 65 -19.35 -3.78 -4.81
C ASN A 65 -19.39 -3.68 -6.35
N ARG A 66 -20.59 -3.79 -6.96
CA ARG A 66 -20.86 -3.27 -8.32
C ARG A 66 -20.76 -1.74 -8.38
N ARG A 67 -19.74 -1.15 -7.76
CA ARG A 67 -19.46 0.28 -7.96
C ARG A 67 -18.76 0.36 -9.30
N SER A 68 -19.47 0.87 -10.30
CA SER A 68 -18.86 1.36 -11.53
C SER A 68 -17.71 2.28 -11.11
N PHE A 69 -16.48 1.83 -11.24
CA PHE A 69 -15.34 2.70 -11.06
C PHE A 69 -15.00 3.30 -12.41
N CYS A 70 -14.65 4.57 -12.39
CA CYS A 70 -14.11 5.25 -13.54
C CYS A 70 -12.59 5.30 -13.40
N GLY A 71 -11.91 5.39 -14.53
CA GLY A 71 -10.48 5.40 -14.63
C GLY A 71 -9.97 6.67 -15.29
N LEU A 72 -8.83 7.16 -14.85
CA LEU A 72 -8.08 8.24 -15.50
C LEU A 72 -6.66 7.73 -15.79
N PHE A 73 -6.35 7.59 -17.07
CA PHE A 73 -4.99 7.32 -17.54
C PHE A 73 -4.25 8.63 -17.75
N LEU A 74 -3.02 8.73 -17.25
CA LEU A 74 -2.13 9.88 -17.45
C LEU A 74 -0.75 9.41 -17.93
N SER A 75 -0.18 10.10 -18.91
CA SER A 75 1.20 9.89 -19.38
C SER A 75 1.73 11.13 -20.09
N ARG A 76 3.04 11.23 -20.31
CA ARG A 76 3.61 12.21 -21.25
C ARG A 76 3.38 11.81 -22.72
N LYS A 77 3.00 10.54 -22.99
CA LYS A 77 2.86 9.97 -24.34
C LYS A 77 1.47 9.37 -24.53
N THR A 78 0.73 9.83 -25.54
CA THR A 78 -0.61 9.31 -25.85
C THR A 78 -0.56 7.83 -26.20
N GLU A 79 0.47 7.38 -26.91
CA GLU A 79 0.62 6.01 -27.37
C GLU A 79 0.77 5.01 -26.21
N LEU A 80 1.31 5.45 -25.06
CA LEU A 80 1.39 4.62 -23.85
C LEU A 80 0.02 4.45 -23.18
N ILE A 81 -0.82 5.49 -23.21
CA ILE A 81 -2.19 5.44 -22.70
C ILE A 81 -2.99 4.46 -23.54
N ASP A 82 -2.94 4.58 -24.87
CA ASP A 82 -3.68 3.72 -25.79
C ASP A 82 -3.27 2.25 -25.63
N ARG A 83 -1.95 1.97 -25.53
CA ARG A 83 -1.44 0.63 -25.28
C ARG A 83 -1.89 0.05 -23.94
N LEU A 84 -2.03 0.90 -22.91
CA LEU A 84 -2.46 0.47 -21.58
C LEU A 84 -3.96 0.16 -21.58
N ILE A 85 -4.79 1.03 -22.19
CA ILE A 85 -6.21 0.79 -22.40
C ILE A 85 -6.42 -0.53 -23.14
N ALA A 86 -5.72 -0.75 -24.25
CA ALA A 86 -5.80 -2.00 -25.00
C ALA A 86 -5.38 -3.21 -24.16
N ALA A 87 -4.35 -3.08 -23.30
CA ALA A 87 -3.94 -4.17 -22.41
C ALA A 87 -5.03 -4.51 -21.37
N TYR A 88 -5.68 -3.50 -20.80
CA TYR A 88 -6.82 -3.68 -19.89
C TYR A 88 -8.03 -4.31 -20.58
N GLN A 89 -8.37 -3.89 -21.80
CA GLN A 89 -9.47 -4.45 -22.58
C GLN A 89 -9.27 -5.94 -22.93
N ASN A 90 -8.01 -6.36 -23.06
CA ASN A 90 -7.64 -7.74 -23.37
C ASN A 90 -7.29 -8.58 -22.13
N ASP A 91 -7.50 -8.06 -20.91
CA ASP A 91 -7.10 -8.71 -19.64
C ASP A 91 -5.60 -9.15 -19.61
N ASP A 92 -4.72 -8.49 -20.38
CA ASP A 92 -3.29 -8.84 -20.49
C ASP A 92 -2.50 -8.29 -19.30
N THR A 93 -2.64 -8.97 -18.17
CA THR A 93 -2.02 -8.60 -16.88
C THR A 93 -0.53 -8.32 -16.99
N LEU A 94 0.20 -9.17 -17.73
CA LEU A 94 1.65 -9.04 -17.88
C LEU A 94 1.98 -7.71 -18.58
N ARG A 95 1.26 -7.40 -19.66
CA ARG A 95 1.42 -6.15 -20.40
C ARG A 95 0.96 -4.94 -19.60
N ILE A 96 -0.14 -5.02 -18.84
CA ILE A 96 -0.58 -3.95 -17.93
C ILE A 96 0.54 -3.63 -16.94
N GLY A 97 1.08 -4.64 -16.24
CA GLY A 97 2.17 -4.45 -15.28
C GLY A 97 3.43 -3.85 -15.92
N ARG A 98 3.84 -4.34 -17.09
CA ARG A 98 5.00 -3.78 -17.81
C ARG A 98 4.77 -2.33 -18.23
N LEU A 99 3.59 -2.00 -18.74
CA LEU A 99 3.23 -0.64 -19.17
C LEU A 99 3.16 0.33 -18.00
N LEU A 100 2.64 -0.07 -16.84
CA LEU A 100 2.64 0.75 -15.61
C LEU A 100 4.05 0.89 -14.98
N GLY A 101 5.08 0.30 -15.59
CA GLY A 101 6.46 0.41 -15.16
C GLY A 101 6.85 -0.54 -14.02
N TYR A 102 6.09 -1.60 -13.75
CA TYR A 102 6.48 -2.61 -12.77
C TYR A 102 7.70 -3.40 -13.25
N PRO A 103 8.59 -3.86 -12.34
CA PRO A 103 9.66 -4.78 -12.72
C PRO A 103 9.11 -6.04 -13.42
N ALA A 104 9.78 -6.48 -14.49
CA ALA A 104 9.34 -7.64 -15.29
C ALA A 104 9.04 -8.88 -14.44
N CYS A 105 9.92 -9.21 -13.48
CA CYS A 105 9.72 -10.32 -12.55
C CYS A 105 8.48 -10.19 -11.67
N CYS A 106 8.07 -8.96 -11.30
CA CYS A 106 6.82 -8.75 -10.57
C CYS A 106 5.61 -9.01 -11.48
N ALA A 107 5.63 -8.47 -12.71
CA ALA A 107 4.55 -8.65 -13.66
C ALA A 107 4.38 -10.14 -14.06
N GLU A 108 5.50 -10.84 -14.27
CA GLU A 108 5.53 -12.27 -14.58
C GLU A 108 5.04 -13.12 -13.40
N TYR A 109 5.49 -12.82 -12.18
CA TYR A 109 5.04 -13.53 -10.99
C TYR A 109 3.52 -13.41 -10.82
N MET A 110 2.97 -12.20 -10.99
CA MET A 110 1.53 -11.97 -10.82
C MET A 110 0.69 -12.57 -11.94
N ALA A 111 1.15 -12.46 -13.19
CA ALA A 111 0.50 -13.14 -14.32
C ALA A 111 0.54 -14.67 -14.14
N GLY A 112 1.66 -15.23 -13.68
CA GLY A 112 1.79 -16.65 -13.39
C GLY A 112 0.93 -17.12 -12.23
N LYS A 113 0.69 -16.28 -11.20
CA LYS A 113 -0.24 -16.58 -10.12
C LYS A 113 -1.69 -16.67 -10.62
N LEU A 114 -2.12 -15.71 -11.44
CA LEU A 114 -3.45 -15.75 -12.06
C LEU A 114 -3.67 -17.01 -12.92
N ALA A 115 -2.66 -17.40 -13.70
CA ALA A 115 -2.76 -18.57 -14.56
C ALA A 115 -2.89 -19.88 -13.76
N ARG A 116 -2.32 -19.93 -12.55
CA ARG A 116 -2.35 -21.11 -11.67
C ARG A 116 -3.56 -21.18 -10.76
N ASP A 117 -4.18 -20.03 -10.48
CA ASP A 117 -5.28 -19.92 -9.53
C ASP A 117 -6.35 -18.95 -10.08
N PRO A 118 -7.30 -19.45 -10.90
CA PRO A 118 -8.34 -18.63 -11.49
C PRO A 118 -9.34 -18.08 -10.46
N GLU A 119 -9.33 -18.60 -9.23
CA GLU A 119 -10.16 -18.09 -8.12
C GLU A 119 -9.53 -16.88 -7.41
N VAL A 120 -8.33 -16.49 -7.83
CA VAL A 120 -7.65 -15.28 -7.38
C VAL A 120 -7.88 -14.14 -8.37
N GLY A 121 -8.64 -13.14 -7.94
CA GLY A 121 -8.71 -11.85 -8.61
C GLY A 121 -7.41 -11.06 -8.42
N LEU A 122 -6.96 -10.42 -9.50
CA LEU A 122 -5.87 -9.45 -9.47
C LEU A 122 -6.45 -8.04 -9.55
N CYS A 123 -6.07 -7.21 -8.60
CA CYS A 123 -6.21 -5.76 -8.73
C CYS A 123 -4.86 -5.22 -9.23
N VAL A 124 -4.86 -4.69 -10.45
CA VAL A 124 -3.73 -3.90 -10.98
C VAL A 124 -4.16 -2.45 -10.98
N SER A 125 -3.64 -1.72 -10.00
CA SER A 125 -3.77 -0.27 -9.88
C SER A 125 -2.41 0.38 -10.06
N ASN A 126 -2.36 1.71 -9.92
CA ASN A 126 -1.10 2.44 -9.96
C ASN A 126 -0.06 1.99 -8.95
N ASN A 127 -0.46 1.68 -7.73
CA ASN A 127 0.49 1.48 -6.64
C ASN A 127 0.48 0.05 -6.12
N ALA A 128 -0.48 -0.76 -6.58
CA ALA A 128 -0.59 -2.16 -6.24
C ALA A 128 -0.82 -3.00 -7.49
N MET A 129 0.06 -3.97 -7.70
CA MET A 129 -0.32 -5.18 -8.40
C MET A 129 -0.45 -6.21 -7.28
N ALA A 130 -1.68 -6.57 -6.92
CA ALA A 130 -1.98 -7.43 -5.78
C ALA A 130 -2.87 -8.59 -6.21
N ALA A 131 -2.33 -9.80 -6.12
CA ALA A 131 -3.09 -11.04 -6.26
C ALA A 131 -3.66 -11.40 -4.88
N GLY A 132 -4.94 -11.73 -4.80
CA GLY A 132 -5.55 -12.25 -3.57
C GLY A 132 -6.92 -11.70 -3.22
N LEU A 133 -7.63 -11.07 -4.15
CA LEU A 133 -9.06 -10.80 -3.97
C LEU A 133 -9.82 -12.09 -4.33
N PRO A 134 -10.51 -12.74 -3.39
CA PRO A 134 -11.32 -13.91 -3.73
C PRO A 134 -12.41 -13.48 -4.72
N VAL A 135 -12.51 -14.16 -5.86
CA VAL A 135 -13.63 -13.93 -6.81
C VAL A 135 -14.91 -14.66 -6.39
N SER A 136 -14.84 -15.58 -5.42
CA SER A 136 -15.97 -16.34 -4.88
C SER A 136 -16.17 -16.16 -3.36
N PRO A 137 -17.41 -16.20 -2.85
CA PRO A 137 -17.68 -16.28 -1.41
C PRO A 137 -17.15 -17.61 -0.86
N GLY A 138 -16.05 -17.57 -0.11
CA GLY A 138 -15.46 -18.75 0.54
C GLY A 138 -14.00 -19.02 0.17
N ALA A 139 -13.47 -18.41 -0.90
CA ALA A 139 -12.05 -18.51 -1.22
C ALA A 139 -11.19 -17.87 -0.11
N ILE A 140 -10.14 -18.59 0.30
CA ILE A 140 -9.19 -18.15 1.32
C ILE A 140 -8.59 -16.83 0.85
N LYS A 141 -8.80 -15.77 1.64
CA LYS A 141 -8.20 -14.45 1.38
C LYS A 141 -6.68 -14.61 1.36
N LEU A 142 -6.10 -14.76 0.17
CA LEU A 142 -4.65 -14.76 -0.09
C LEU A 142 -4.06 -13.34 0.00
N TYR A 143 -4.69 -12.47 0.78
CA TYR A 143 -4.10 -11.20 1.14
C TYR A 143 -2.97 -11.50 2.12
N SER A 144 -1.82 -11.92 1.61
CA SER A 144 -0.63 -12.11 2.44
C SER A 144 -0.15 -10.73 2.87
N PRO A 145 -0.30 -10.35 4.16
CA PRO A 145 0.05 -9.03 4.67
C PRO A 145 1.58 -8.86 4.80
N GLU A 146 2.38 -9.74 4.19
CA GLU A 146 3.82 -9.87 4.38
C GLU A 146 4.64 -8.81 3.62
N MET A 147 4.04 -7.73 3.14
CA MET A 147 4.72 -6.74 2.32
C MET A 147 4.39 -5.35 2.82
N ASN A 148 5.45 -4.56 3.04
CA ASN A 148 5.48 -3.30 3.80
C ASN A 148 4.26 -2.38 3.55
N PHE A 149 3.21 -2.61 4.34
CA PHE A 149 1.86 -2.09 4.18
C PHE A 149 1.70 -0.65 4.68
N LEU A 150 2.77 -0.07 5.23
CA LEU A 150 2.79 1.30 5.76
C LEU A 150 2.64 2.38 4.67
N SER A 151 2.57 2.01 3.39
CA SER A 151 2.44 2.93 2.25
C SER A 151 1.08 2.88 1.53
N HIS A 152 0.20 1.93 1.85
CA HIS A 152 -1.08 1.73 1.15
C HIS A 152 -2.28 1.75 2.12
N TYR A 153 -2.54 2.92 2.72
CA TYR A 153 -3.58 3.15 3.73
C TYR A 153 -4.96 3.55 3.18
N ASP A 154 -5.04 3.93 1.91
CA ASP A 154 -6.25 4.35 1.20
C ASP A 154 -7.41 3.37 1.33
N GLY A 155 -7.17 2.08 1.09
CA GLY A 155 -8.20 1.05 1.18
C GLY A 155 -8.68 0.76 2.62
N ARG A 156 -8.02 1.35 3.62
CA ARG A 156 -8.22 1.02 5.04
C ARG A 156 -8.91 2.14 5.84
N ILE A 157 -9.06 3.33 5.27
CA ILE A 157 -9.76 4.46 5.90
C ILE A 157 -11.23 4.39 5.48
N SER A 158 -11.90 3.33 5.88
CA SER A 158 -13.38 3.32 5.90
C SER A 158 -13.93 4.09 7.10
N GLY A 159 -13.09 4.36 8.12
CA GLY A 159 -13.45 5.13 9.31
C GLY A 159 -12.96 6.57 9.24
N ARG A 160 -13.87 7.53 9.01
CA ARG A 160 -13.60 8.98 9.16
C ARG A 160 -13.02 9.33 10.54
N GLU A 161 -13.25 8.49 11.55
CA GLU A 161 -12.74 8.64 12.91
C GLU A 161 -11.22 8.56 13.00
N LEU A 162 -10.55 7.72 12.20
CA LEU A 162 -9.07 7.65 12.23
C LEU A 162 -8.44 8.95 11.75
N LEU A 163 -9.04 9.62 10.76
CA LEU A 163 -8.60 10.95 10.29
C LEU A 163 -8.81 12.05 11.34
N LYS A 164 -9.65 11.84 12.35
CA LYS A 164 -9.79 12.80 13.46
C LYS A 164 -8.64 12.71 14.46
N LEU A 165 -7.87 11.61 14.47
CA LEU A 165 -6.70 11.49 15.33
C LEU A 165 -5.59 12.40 14.79
N PRO A 166 -5.16 13.46 15.50
CA PRO A 166 -4.22 14.43 14.94
C PRO A 166 -2.88 13.81 14.52
N ALA A 167 -2.41 12.80 15.26
CA ALA A 167 -1.21 12.05 14.90
C ALA A 167 -1.38 11.26 13.60
N PHE A 168 -2.54 10.63 13.40
CA PHE A 168 -2.86 9.93 12.15
C PHE A 168 -3.06 10.92 11.02
N ALA A 169 -3.82 12.01 11.23
CA ALA A 169 -4.02 13.06 10.25
C ALA A 169 -2.70 13.68 9.81
N ARG A 170 -1.75 13.90 10.72
CA ARG A 170 -0.40 14.39 10.41
C ARG A 170 0.40 13.36 9.60
N ILE A 171 0.43 12.11 10.04
CA ILE A 171 1.09 11.01 9.33
C ILE A 171 0.49 10.83 7.94
N PHE A 172 -0.83 10.87 7.83
CA PHE A 172 -1.55 10.71 6.58
C PHE A 172 -1.35 11.93 5.67
N SER A 173 -1.64 13.14 6.12
CA SER A 173 -1.49 14.35 5.28
C SER A 173 -0.05 14.64 4.87
N LYS A 174 0.95 14.32 5.72
CA LYS A 174 2.37 14.59 5.42
C LYS A 174 3.07 13.41 4.75
N LEU A 175 2.85 12.16 5.18
CA LEU A 175 3.57 10.99 4.66
C LEU A 175 2.87 10.25 3.52
N PHE A 176 1.56 10.40 3.35
CA PHE A 176 0.82 9.75 2.26
C PHE A 176 1.08 10.29 0.86
N PRO A 177 1.41 11.58 0.62
CA PRO A 177 1.72 12.05 -0.71
C PRO A 177 3.06 11.56 -1.23
N PHE A 178 3.71 10.59 -0.58
CA PHE A 178 4.96 9.99 -1.03
C PHE A 178 5.07 8.54 -0.55
N THR A 179 4.58 7.59 -1.34
CA THR A 179 4.87 6.18 -1.07
C THR A 179 6.32 5.91 -1.44
N LEU A 180 7.15 5.44 -0.49
CA LEU A 180 8.57 5.16 -0.75
C LEU A 180 8.76 4.16 -1.89
N THR A 181 7.79 3.26 -2.09
CA THR A 181 7.71 2.43 -3.28
C THR A 181 6.42 2.72 -4.01
N ASP A 182 6.49 2.86 -5.33
CA ASP A 182 5.36 3.09 -6.23
C ASP A 182 4.77 1.77 -6.77
N HIS A 183 5.13 0.66 -6.13
CA HIS A 183 4.64 -0.67 -6.42
C HIS A 183 4.82 -1.56 -5.18
N LEU A 184 4.07 -2.66 -5.16
CA LEU A 184 4.25 -3.73 -4.19
C LEU A 184 5.45 -4.62 -4.60
N PRO A 185 6.45 -4.84 -3.72
CA PRO A 185 7.56 -5.74 -4.01
C PRO A 185 7.06 -7.19 -4.11
N CYS A 186 7.75 -8.09 -4.83
CA CYS A 186 7.40 -9.52 -4.84
C CYS A 186 7.96 -10.30 -3.62
N SER A 187 8.85 -9.67 -2.84
CA SER A 187 9.47 -10.23 -1.64
C SER A 187 9.98 -9.09 -0.76
N LEU A 188 10.09 -9.31 0.56
CA LEU A 188 10.63 -8.30 1.49
C LEU A 188 12.05 -7.82 1.16
N SER A 189 12.85 -8.64 0.50
CA SER A 189 14.23 -8.33 0.08
C SER A 189 14.36 -8.01 -1.42
N CYS A 190 13.29 -7.53 -2.06
CA CYS A 190 13.30 -7.26 -3.51
C CYS A 190 14.28 -6.13 -3.87
N ARG A 191 15.42 -6.48 -4.48
CA ARG A 191 16.46 -5.51 -4.89
C ARG A 191 15.95 -4.45 -5.85
N LYS A 192 15.05 -4.81 -6.79
CA LYS A 192 14.47 -3.85 -7.75
C LYS A 192 13.55 -2.85 -7.06
N SER A 193 12.78 -3.30 -6.07
CA SER A 193 11.93 -2.43 -5.27
C SER A 193 12.76 -1.50 -4.38
N ALA A 194 13.83 -2.02 -3.77
CA ALA A 194 14.78 -1.20 -3.02
C ALA A 194 15.45 -0.13 -3.88
N ALA A 195 15.86 -0.48 -5.11
CA ALA A 195 16.44 0.48 -6.05
C ALA A 195 15.45 1.59 -6.45
N ARG A 196 14.17 1.28 -6.65
CA ARG A 196 13.14 2.30 -6.87
C ARG A 196 12.89 3.13 -5.61
N GLY A 197 12.90 2.48 -4.44
CA GLY A 197 12.84 3.13 -3.14
C GLY A 197 13.88 4.23 -2.97
N ARG A 198 15.13 3.96 -3.35
CA ARG A 198 16.24 4.93 -3.38
C ARG A 198 15.93 6.15 -4.24
N LEU A 199 15.42 5.94 -5.46
CA LEU A 199 15.11 7.03 -6.37
C LEU A 199 14.02 7.94 -5.81
N VAL A 200 12.97 7.34 -5.27
CA VAL A 200 11.86 8.05 -4.63
C VAL A 200 12.39 8.81 -3.41
N SER A 201 13.09 8.12 -2.50
CA SER A 201 13.73 8.70 -1.31
C SER A 201 14.65 9.88 -1.63
N ALA A 202 15.42 9.84 -2.70
CA ALA A 202 16.30 10.94 -3.11
C ALA A 202 15.51 12.20 -3.51
N VAL A 203 14.44 12.05 -4.29
CA VAL A 203 13.57 13.17 -4.68
C VAL A 203 12.94 13.80 -3.44
N ILE A 204 12.42 12.95 -2.59
CA ILE A 204 11.80 13.28 -1.32
C ILE A 204 12.76 14.07 -0.43
N LYS A 205 13.99 13.58 -0.27
CA LYS A 205 15.03 14.23 0.53
C LYS A 205 15.38 15.60 0.00
N LYS A 206 15.38 15.77 -1.33
CA LYS A 206 15.63 17.07 -1.98
C LYS A 206 14.47 18.04 -1.76
N ALA A 207 13.23 17.57 -1.81
CA ALA A 207 12.04 18.40 -1.67
C ALA A 207 11.75 18.78 -0.21
N ASP A 208 11.88 17.82 0.71
CA ASP A 208 11.63 18.00 2.14
C ASP A 208 12.52 17.04 2.98
N PRO A 209 13.71 17.49 3.41
CA PRO A 209 14.63 16.68 4.21
C PRO A 209 14.07 16.25 5.57
N GLY A 210 13.25 17.10 6.19
CA GLY A 210 12.63 16.82 7.48
C GLY A 210 11.62 15.68 7.36
N TRP A 211 10.78 15.77 6.35
CA TRP A 211 9.84 14.72 6.00
C TRP A 211 10.53 13.41 5.61
N HIS A 212 11.57 13.46 4.79
CA HIS A 212 12.37 12.28 4.44
C HIS A 212 12.89 11.55 5.69
N SER A 213 13.41 12.31 6.67
CA SER A 213 13.89 11.76 7.93
C SER A 213 12.76 11.06 8.71
N GLU A 214 11.60 11.71 8.84
CA GLU A 214 10.42 11.12 9.51
C GLU A 214 9.92 9.87 8.79
N ALA A 215 9.91 9.87 7.45
CA ALA A 215 9.48 8.74 6.63
C ALA A 215 10.43 7.54 6.77
N LEU A 216 11.75 7.75 6.70
CA LEU A 216 12.73 6.68 6.94
C LEU A 216 12.62 6.12 8.36
N ASP A 217 12.46 7.01 9.33
CA ASP A 217 12.32 6.61 10.72
C ASP A 217 11.05 5.78 10.98
N LEU A 218 9.93 6.16 10.37
CA LEU A 218 8.67 5.42 10.48
C LEU A 218 8.72 4.07 9.75
N ASN A 219 9.24 4.04 8.52
CA ASN A 219 9.33 2.81 7.71
C ASN A 219 10.40 1.84 8.24
N GLY A 220 11.42 2.36 8.94
CA GLY A 220 12.43 1.57 9.64
C GLY A 220 12.01 1.10 11.03
N SER A 221 10.81 1.45 11.50
CA SER A 221 10.33 1.08 12.83
C SER A 221 9.62 -0.27 12.83
N PRO A 222 9.85 -1.13 13.84
CA PRO A 222 9.14 -2.40 13.94
C PRO A 222 7.63 -2.21 14.04
N VAL A 223 6.89 -3.14 13.44
CA VAL A 223 5.42 -3.11 13.43
C VAL A 223 4.85 -4.40 14.01
N LEU A 224 3.90 -4.25 14.93
CA LEU A 224 2.98 -5.32 15.33
C LEU A 224 1.70 -5.16 14.51
N TYR A 225 1.52 -6.01 13.51
CA TYR A 225 0.25 -6.13 12.79
C TYR A 225 -0.65 -7.11 13.53
N LEU A 226 -1.92 -6.75 13.71
CA LEU A 226 -2.97 -7.68 14.17
C LEU A 226 -3.85 -8.12 13.01
N ASP A 227 -4.24 -7.15 12.17
CA ASP A 227 -4.94 -7.36 10.92
C ASP A 227 -4.80 -6.13 10.00
N ASN A 228 -5.62 -6.07 8.95
CA ASN A 228 -5.58 -5.00 7.97
C ASN A 228 -5.89 -3.61 8.55
N PHE A 229 -6.58 -3.51 9.68
CA PHE A 229 -7.01 -2.22 10.22
C PHE A 229 -6.41 -1.94 11.60
N ARG A 230 -5.80 -2.95 12.23
CA ARG A 230 -5.24 -2.84 13.58
C ARG A 230 -3.75 -3.15 13.60
N PHE A 231 -2.94 -2.14 13.91
CA PHE A 231 -1.49 -2.28 14.01
C PHE A 231 -0.86 -1.22 14.95
N TYR A 232 0.38 -1.49 15.35
CA TYR A 232 1.19 -0.60 16.18
C TYR A 232 2.58 -0.45 15.56
N ILE A 233 3.01 0.80 15.41
CA ILE A 233 4.40 1.13 15.04
C ILE A 233 5.16 1.43 16.33
N LEU A 234 6.26 0.72 16.54
CA LEU A 234 6.98 0.70 17.81
C LEU A 234 8.31 1.45 17.69
N LYS A 235 8.71 2.14 18.76
CA LYS A 235 10.04 2.76 18.86
C LYS A 235 11.04 1.71 19.32
N GLY A 236 11.62 0.95 18.39
CA GLY A 236 12.45 -0.20 18.74
C GLY A 236 13.21 -0.81 17.57
N THR A 237 13.73 -2.01 17.80
CA THR A 237 14.38 -2.88 16.81
C THR A 237 14.00 -4.33 17.10
N GLY A 238 14.25 -5.25 16.16
CA GLY A 238 13.91 -6.65 16.40
C GLY A 238 14.25 -7.61 15.26
N THR A 239 13.68 -8.79 15.38
CA THR A 239 13.60 -9.87 14.39
C THR A 239 12.13 -10.31 14.25
N PHE A 240 11.83 -11.26 13.36
CA PHE A 240 10.47 -11.81 13.22
C PHE A 240 10.02 -12.56 14.48
N GLY A 241 10.96 -12.97 15.35
CA GLY A 241 10.67 -13.66 16.60
C GLY A 241 10.54 -12.74 17.81
N GLU A 242 11.21 -11.58 17.81
CA GLU A 242 11.28 -10.70 18.97
C GLU A 242 11.45 -9.24 18.57
N ILE A 243 10.67 -8.34 19.17
CA ILE A 243 10.87 -6.88 19.07
C ILE A 243 11.18 -6.35 20.47
N LYS A 244 12.25 -5.58 20.60
CA LYS A 244 12.56 -4.75 21.78
C LYS A 244 12.18 -3.31 21.46
N PHE A 245 11.45 -2.66 22.35
CA PHE A 245 10.93 -1.32 22.10
C PHE A 245 10.81 -0.51 23.39
N SER A 246 10.84 0.81 23.25
CA SER A 246 10.77 1.79 24.34
C SER A 246 9.45 2.55 24.37
N GLY A 247 8.60 2.38 23.35
CA GLY A 247 7.32 3.05 23.28
C GLY A 247 6.59 2.79 21.98
N ILE A 248 5.39 3.37 21.87
CA ILE A 248 4.52 3.29 20.71
C ILE A 248 4.63 4.61 19.95
N ARG A 249 5.03 4.56 18.68
CA ARG A 249 5.03 5.72 17.78
C ARG A 249 3.64 6.01 17.26
N PHE A 250 2.93 4.95 16.90
CA PHE A 250 1.59 5.01 16.33
C PHE A 250 0.78 3.79 16.74
N ALA A 251 -0.51 4.00 17.01
CA ALA A 251 -1.47 2.94 17.26
C ALA A 251 -2.78 3.27 16.55
N THR A 252 -3.36 2.28 15.88
CA THR A 252 -4.72 2.38 15.33
C THR A 252 -5.80 2.31 16.41
N GLU A 253 -5.48 1.79 17.59
CA GLU A 253 -6.37 1.71 18.74
C GLU A 253 -5.63 2.04 20.05
N THR A 254 -6.28 2.78 20.94
CA THR A 254 -5.67 3.31 22.18
C THR A 254 -6.36 2.85 23.47
N SER A 255 -7.59 2.35 23.37
CA SER A 255 -8.40 1.90 24.52
C SER A 255 -8.31 0.40 24.79
N SER A 256 -7.65 -0.39 23.93
CA SER A 256 -7.60 -1.85 24.08
C SER A 256 -6.69 -2.31 25.22
N ARG A 257 -6.99 -3.47 25.81
CA ARG A 257 -6.11 -4.12 26.82
C ARG A 257 -4.70 -4.34 26.28
N LEU A 258 -4.58 -4.64 24.98
CA LEU A 258 -3.30 -4.78 24.30
C LEU A 258 -2.54 -3.45 24.25
N HIS A 259 -3.18 -2.33 23.90
CA HIS A 259 -2.54 -1.02 23.91
C HIS A 259 -1.99 -0.66 25.32
N LEU A 260 -2.78 -0.90 26.36
CA LEU A 260 -2.36 -0.67 27.75
C LEU A 260 -1.22 -1.61 28.18
N ALA A 261 -1.19 -2.84 27.67
CA ALA A 261 -0.07 -3.76 27.89
C ALA A 261 1.19 -3.30 27.15
N LEU A 262 1.09 -2.88 25.88
CA LEU A 262 2.20 -2.35 25.09
C LEU A 262 2.88 -1.16 25.77
N LYS A 263 2.11 -0.26 26.39
CA LYS A 263 2.66 0.89 27.15
C LYS A 263 3.54 0.50 28.33
N ARG A 264 3.37 -0.71 28.88
CA ARG A 264 4.10 -1.22 30.05
C ARG A 264 5.16 -2.27 29.68
N ALA A 265 5.16 -2.73 28.44
CA ALA A 265 6.10 -3.71 27.94
C ALA A 265 7.33 -3.03 27.33
N GLY A 266 8.46 -3.72 27.40
CA GLY A 266 9.68 -3.36 26.65
C GLY A 266 10.03 -4.35 25.55
N LYS A 267 9.27 -5.46 25.45
CA LYS A 267 9.58 -6.57 24.55
C LYS A 267 8.31 -7.32 24.12
N ILE A 268 8.25 -7.70 22.84
CA ILE A 268 7.22 -8.58 22.26
C ILE A 268 7.94 -9.82 21.71
N ARG A 269 7.39 -11.01 21.96
CA ARG A 269 7.87 -12.26 21.35
C ARG A 269 6.76 -12.98 20.63
N ARG A 270 7.12 -13.62 19.51
CA ARG A 270 6.29 -14.61 18.84
C ARG A 270 6.65 -16.00 19.34
N LEU A 271 5.70 -16.67 19.97
CA LEU A 271 5.80 -18.01 20.53
C LEU A 271 4.84 -18.93 19.77
N GLY A 272 5.22 -19.30 18.53
CA GLY A 272 4.35 -20.05 17.63
C GLY A 272 3.11 -19.23 17.19
N ARG A 273 1.92 -19.65 17.66
CA ARG A 273 0.62 -18.97 17.45
C ARG A 273 0.23 -18.01 18.58
N ARG A 274 1.18 -17.67 19.46
CA ARG A 274 0.97 -16.74 20.57
C ARG A 274 1.90 -15.54 20.43
N ILE A 275 1.36 -14.35 20.64
CA ILE A 275 2.17 -13.15 20.86
C ILE A 275 2.15 -12.87 22.35
N ALA A 276 3.33 -12.67 22.94
CA ALA A 276 3.49 -12.36 24.36
C ALA A 276 4.26 -11.05 24.53
N LEU A 277 3.83 -10.23 25.48
CA LEU A 277 4.45 -8.97 25.87
C LEU A 277 5.12 -9.11 27.22
N PHE A 278 6.31 -8.55 27.34
CA PHE A 278 7.15 -8.68 28.52
C PHE A 278 7.57 -7.32 29.06
N SER A 279 7.55 -7.20 30.39
CA SER A 279 8.28 -6.18 31.13
C SER A 279 9.48 -6.85 31.80
N GLY A 280 10.69 -6.53 31.32
CA GLY A 280 11.89 -7.31 31.61
C GLY A 280 11.75 -8.77 31.13
N ASN A 281 11.69 -9.70 32.09
CA ASN A 281 11.53 -11.13 31.85
C ASN A 281 10.14 -11.66 32.21
N THR A 282 9.27 -10.83 32.79
CA THR A 282 7.91 -11.22 33.19
C THR A 282 6.95 -10.98 32.05
N GLU A 283 6.18 -12.01 31.68
CA GLU A 283 5.07 -11.85 30.74
C GLU A 283 3.93 -11.08 31.42
N ILE A 284 3.47 -10.01 30.79
CA ILE A 284 2.41 -9.14 31.32
C ILE A 284 1.11 -9.20 30.51
N PHE A 285 1.17 -9.76 29.30
CA PHE A 285 0.02 -9.95 28.42
C PHE A 285 0.38 -10.96 27.34
N SER A 286 -0.58 -11.77 26.92
CA SER A 286 -0.46 -12.53 25.69
C SER A 286 -1.81 -12.77 25.05
N PHE A 287 -1.78 -13.12 23.77
CA PHE A 287 -2.95 -13.51 23.01
C PHE A 287 -2.59 -14.57 21.97
N ASN A 288 -3.49 -15.53 21.80
CA ASN A 288 -3.42 -16.51 20.72
C ASN A 288 -4.07 -15.93 19.47
N HIS A 289 -3.60 -16.40 18.32
CA HIS A 289 -4.18 -16.06 17.02
C HIS A 289 -4.67 -17.34 16.36
N GLU A 290 -5.98 -17.58 16.46
CA GLU A 290 -6.61 -18.77 15.89
C GLU A 290 -6.79 -18.66 14.37
N GLU A 291 -7.01 -17.45 13.83
CA GLU A 291 -7.28 -17.24 12.40
C GLU A 291 -6.46 -16.11 11.73
N LYS A 292 -6.23 -15.00 12.44
CA LYS A 292 -5.53 -13.81 11.91
C LYS A 292 -4.06 -13.94 12.24
N ARG A 293 -3.15 -13.83 11.26
CA ARG A 293 -1.70 -13.96 11.47
C ARG A 293 -1.10 -12.61 11.89
N PRO A 294 -0.99 -12.27 13.20
CA PRO A 294 -0.23 -11.12 13.59
C PRO A 294 1.21 -11.30 13.12
N ALA A 295 1.74 -10.26 12.49
CA ALA A 295 3.10 -10.25 11.99
C ALA A 295 3.93 -9.33 12.87
N LEU A 296 5.07 -9.83 13.32
CA LEU A 296 6.16 -9.00 13.84
C LEU A 296 7.06 -8.72 12.64
N LEU A 297 7.05 -7.48 12.15
CA LEU A 297 7.92 -7.08 11.06
C LEU A 297 9.13 -6.33 11.64
N PRO A 298 10.33 -6.95 11.63
CA PRO A 298 11.53 -6.34 12.14
C PRO A 298 12.14 -5.41 11.09
N PHE A 299 11.60 -4.22 10.97
CA PHE A 299 12.32 -3.18 10.25
C PHE A 299 13.46 -2.69 11.15
N SER A 300 14.65 -2.53 10.56
CA SER A 300 15.80 -1.92 11.22
C SER A 300 16.23 -0.68 10.44
N ARG A 301 16.74 0.33 11.16
CA ARG A 301 17.30 1.53 10.53
C ARG A 301 18.48 1.21 9.63
N GLU A 302 19.25 0.15 9.92
CA GLU A 302 20.34 -0.30 9.05
C GLU A 302 19.81 -0.82 7.71
N SER A 303 18.69 -1.55 7.72
CA SER A 303 17.97 -1.93 6.50
C SER A 303 17.43 -0.71 5.74
N ALA A 304 16.99 0.34 6.46
CA ALA A 304 16.44 1.56 5.87
C ALA A 304 17.50 2.55 5.39
N GLY A 305 18.72 2.52 5.95
CA GLY A 305 19.87 3.33 5.51
C GLY A 305 20.65 2.69 4.36
N ALA A 306 20.42 1.40 4.09
CA ALA A 306 20.85 0.71 2.87
C ALA A 306 19.83 0.81 1.72
N LEU A 307 18.65 1.40 1.98
CA LEU A 307 17.72 1.91 0.96
C LEU A 307 18.14 3.31 0.48
#